data_AF-A0A6L7JQ69-F1
#
_entry.id   AF-A0A6L7JQ69-F1
#
_cell.length_a   1.000
_cell.length_b   1.000
_cell.length_c   1.000
_cell.angle_alpha   90.00
_cell.angle_beta   90.00
_cell.angle_gamma   90.00
#
_symmetry.space_group_name_H-M   'P 1'
#
loop_
_entity.id
_entity.type
_entity.pdbx_description
1 polymer ?
#
loop_
_entity_poly.entity_id
_entity_poly.type
_entity_poly.pdbx_seq_one_letter_code
_entity_poly.pdbx_strand_id
1 'polypeptide(L)'
;MQIRTRISLLSAIVTIVVAAAITFAALQREVLIDKRYSNQIIADQLILWNKIKDGLIDEMEDLVWLLQENRSLLNALESENLVEIQRVGNKINEELESEPAVDRVDLILPDGSLVYSSQTAVFPSSIISNAVIEDVLESEIPVRGVGNDKQRNTALVYGTPIYGDDGSILALGVFGLDISRALLEFEEVNFASVVIVNRRGRVLAATGENLWDRYSDLIDISEANNLQTIEDEGRYFSVIVLPQTAELGGLVGRLLNIREVK
;
A
#
# COMPACT_ATOMS: atom_id res chain seq x y z
N MET A 1 -25.93 -56.17 -41.88
CA MET A 1 -26.18 -54.95 -41.07
C MET A 1 -26.82 -53.92 -41.99
N GLN A 2 -28.09 -53.56 -41.76
CA GLN A 2 -28.86 -52.69 -42.66
C GLN A 2 -28.26 -51.27 -42.67
N ILE A 3 -28.25 -50.61 -43.84
CA ILE A 3 -27.80 -49.22 -44.03
C ILE A 3 -28.39 -48.28 -42.96
N ARG A 4 -29.64 -48.54 -42.56
CA ARG A 4 -30.36 -47.82 -41.51
C ARG A 4 -29.60 -47.81 -40.18
N THR A 5 -29.06 -48.96 -39.75
CA THR A 5 -28.31 -49.08 -38.49
C THR A 5 -27.02 -48.27 -38.52
N ARG A 6 -26.32 -48.23 -39.67
CA ARG A 6 -25.07 -47.45 -39.83
C ARG A 6 -25.34 -45.95 -39.77
N ILE A 7 -26.39 -45.47 -40.43
CA ILE A 7 -26.78 -44.05 -40.40
C ILE A 7 -27.18 -43.62 -38.99
N SER A 8 -27.96 -44.45 -38.27
CA SER A 8 -28.33 -44.16 -36.88
C SER A 8 -27.11 -44.11 -35.95
N LEU A 9 -26.14 -45.01 -36.15
CA LEU A 9 -24.90 -45.04 -35.35
C LEU A 9 -24.03 -43.80 -35.61
N LEU A 10 -23.92 -43.39 -36.88
CA LEU A 10 -23.15 -42.21 -37.28
C LEU A 10 -23.80 -40.93 -36.73
N SER A 11 -25.13 -40.82 -36.79
CA SER A 11 -25.89 -39.73 -36.17
C SER A 11 -25.72 -39.70 -34.66
N ALA A 12 -25.76 -40.84 -33.97
CA ALA A 12 -25.55 -40.90 -32.53
C ALA A 12 -24.13 -40.44 -32.14
N ILE A 13 -23.11 -40.88 -32.87
CA ILE A 13 -21.73 -40.43 -32.65
C ILE A 13 -21.60 -38.92 -32.87
N VAL A 14 -22.17 -38.38 -33.95
CA VAL A 14 -22.14 -36.93 -34.22
C VAL A 14 -22.82 -36.16 -33.08
N THR A 15 -23.98 -36.61 -32.60
CA THR A 15 -24.68 -35.98 -31.46
C THR A 15 -23.82 -35.99 -30.20
N ILE A 16 -23.15 -37.11 -29.89
CA ILE A 16 -22.25 -37.22 -28.72
C ILE A 16 -21.06 -36.27 -28.86
N VAL A 17 -20.44 -36.21 -30.03
CA VAL A 17 -19.29 -35.32 -30.28
C VAL A 17 -19.70 -33.85 -30.15
N VAL A 18 -20.86 -33.47 -30.71
CA VAL A 18 -21.38 -32.11 -30.59
C VAL A 18 -21.71 -31.77 -29.14
N ALA A 19 -22.35 -32.68 -28.40
CA ALA A 19 -22.63 -32.50 -26.98
C ALA A 19 -21.34 -32.31 -26.17
N ALA A 20 -20.33 -33.15 -26.39
CA ALA A 20 -19.03 -33.05 -25.72
C ALA A 20 -18.32 -31.72 -26.03
N ALA A 21 -18.36 -31.26 -27.29
CA ALA A 21 -17.78 -29.97 -27.69
C ALA A 21 -18.49 -28.79 -27.00
N ILE A 22 -19.82 -28.82 -26.90
CA ILE A 22 -20.61 -27.79 -26.20
C ILE A 22 -20.28 -27.80 -24.71
N THR A 23 -20.24 -28.97 -24.06
CA THR A 23 -19.87 -29.08 -22.64
C THR A 23 -18.46 -28.56 -22.38
N PHE A 24 -17.49 -28.92 -23.24
CA PHE A 24 -16.12 -28.42 -23.12
C PHE A 24 -16.03 -26.89 -23.30
N ALA A 25 -16.77 -26.34 -24.28
CA ALA A 25 -16.84 -24.90 -24.49
C ALA A 25 -17.51 -24.17 -23.31
N ALA A 26 -18.53 -24.77 -22.69
CA ALA A 26 -19.19 -24.23 -21.50
C ALA A 26 -18.23 -24.17 -20.30
N LEU A 27 -17.50 -25.27 -20.02
CA LEU A 27 -16.51 -25.32 -18.94
C LEU A 27 -15.39 -24.29 -19.12
N GLN A 28 -14.86 -24.15 -20.36
CA GLN A 28 -13.86 -23.13 -20.67
C GLN A 28 -14.40 -21.70 -20.49
N ARG A 29 -15.66 -21.49 -20.84
CA ARG A 29 -16.32 -20.19 -20.71
C ARG A 29 -16.50 -19.81 -19.24
N GLU A 30 -16.86 -20.75 -18.37
CA GLU A 30 -16.98 -20.52 -16.92
C GLU A 30 -15.63 -20.07 -16.34
N VAL A 31 -14.54 -20.79 -16.62
CA VAL A 31 -13.19 -20.40 -16.18
C VAL A 31 -12.80 -18.99 -16.64
N LEU A 32 -13.12 -18.64 -17.89
CA LEU A 32 -12.84 -17.30 -18.42
C LEU A 32 -13.70 -16.21 -17.78
N ILE A 33 -14.96 -16.51 -17.44
CA ILE A 33 -15.86 -15.59 -16.75
C ILE A 33 -15.37 -15.37 -15.32
N ASP A 34 -15.06 -16.44 -14.58
CA ASP A 34 -14.59 -16.37 -13.20
C ASP A 34 -13.27 -15.61 -13.10
N LYS A 35 -12.34 -15.84 -14.04
CA LYS A 35 -11.07 -15.10 -14.10
C LYS A 35 -11.29 -13.61 -14.37
N ARG A 36 -12.18 -13.26 -15.31
CA ARG A 36 -12.50 -11.84 -15.60
C ARG A 36 -13.17 -11.17 -14.41
N TYR A 37 -14.10 -11.86 -13.76
CA TYR A 37 -14.80 -11.36 -12.59
C TYR A 37 -13.83 -11.14 -11.42
N SER A 38 -12.95 -12.11 -11.15
CA SER A 38 -11.89 -12.00 -10.14
C SER A 38 -10.97 -10.81 -10.41
N ASN A 39 -10.49 -10.67 -11.65
CA ASN A 39 -9.64 -9.56 -12.05
C ASN A 39 -10.34 -8.20 -11.89
N GLN A 40 -11.64 -8.13 -12.18
CA GLN A 40 -12.40 -6.91 -12.01
C GLN A 40 -12.51 -6.53 -10.52
N ILE A 41 -12.85 -7.48 -9.65
CA ILE A 41 -12.90 -7.25 -8.20
C ILE A 41 -11.55 -6.77 -7.66
N ILE A 42 -10.47 -7.42 -8.07
CA ILE A 42 -9.11 -7.05 -7.67
C ILE A 42 -8.78 -5.63 -8.13
N ALA A 43 -9.11 -5.28 -9.38
CA ALA A 43 -8.87 -3.95 -9.92
C ALA A 43 -9.68 -2.88 -9.18
N ASP A 44 -10.95 -3.14 -8.90
CA ASP A 44 -11.83 -2.23 -8.17
C ASP A 44 -11.29 -1.97 -6.75
N GLN A 45 -10.85 -3.02 -6.04
CA GLN A 45 -10.23 -2.88 -4.71
C GLN A 45 -8.89 -2.15 -4.75
N LEU A 46 -8.06 -2.41 -5.78
CA LEU A 46 -6.79 -1.71 -5.95
C LEU A 46 -7.01 -0.21 -6.23
N ILE A 47 -7.99 0.13 -7.06
CA ILE A 47 -8.38 1.52 -7.33
C ILE A 47 -8.85 2.19 -6.03
N LEU A 48 -9.71 1.53 -5.26
CA LEU A 48 -10.18 2.05 -3.98
C LEU A 48 -9.03 2.28 -2.99
N TRP A 49 -8.14 1.29 -2.85
CA TRP A 49 -6.97 1.41 -1.98
C TRP A 49 -6.08 2.59 -2.37
N ASN A 50 -5.76 2.70 -3.66
CA ASN A 50 -4.95 3.83 -4.15
C ASN A 50 -5.65 5.17 -3.92
N LYS A 51 -6.97 5.25 -4.13
CA LYS A 51 -7.72 6.48 -3.89
C LYS A 51 -7.67 6.93 -2.43
N ILE A 52 -7.81 6.01 -1.47
CA ILE A 52 -7.70 6.32 -0.04
C ILE A 52 -6.28 6.80 0.29
N LYS A 53 -5.29 6.03 -0.14
CA LYS A 53 -3.87 6.36 0.06
C LYS A 53 -3.53 7.74 -0.51
N ASP A 54 -3.88 7.98 -1.77
CA ASP A 54 -3.54 9.21 -2.47
C ASP A 54 -4.24 10.41 -1.83
N GLY A 55 -5.51 10.26 -1.40
CA GLY A 55 -6.22 11.31 -0.66
C GLY A 55 -5.58 11.67 0.67
N LEU A 56 -5.14 10.68 1.46
CA LEU A 56 -4.42 10.93 2.71
C LEU A 56 -3.03 11.56 2.47
N ILE A 57 -2.39 11.24 1.35
CA ILE A 57 -1.13 11.87 0.95
C ILE A 57 -1.37 13.32 0.50
N ASP A 58 -2.46 13.61 -0.20
CA ASP A 58 -2.85 14.97 -0.56
C ASP A 58 -3.08 15.83 0.71
N GLU A 59 -3.71 15.29 1.75
CA GLU A 59 -3.84 15.97 3.05
C GLU A 59 -2.47 16.33 3.67
N MET A 60 -1.45 15.48 3.52
CA MET A 60 -0.07 15.78 3.96
C MET A 60 0.60 16.85 3.08
N GLU A 61 0.36 16.81 1.77
CA GLU A 61 0.89 17.79 0.82
C GLU A 61 0.39 19.21 1.13
N ASP A 62 -0.88 19.34 1.53
CA ASP A 62 -1.49 20.62 1.93
C ASP A 62 -0.80 21.27 3.15
N LEU A 63 0.01 20.53 3.91
CA LEU A 63 0.74 21.00 5.09
C LEU A 63 2.21 21.37 4.80
N VAL A 64 2.68 21.21 3.56
CA VAL A 64 4.09 21.45 3.18
C VAL A 64 4.55 22.88 3.44
N TRP A 65 3.64 23.85 3.38
CA TRP A 65 3.94 25.25 3.68
C TRP A 65 4.50 25.44 5.10
N LEU A 66 4.15 24.57 6.06
CA LEU A 66 4.71 24.61 7.43
C LEU A 66 6.23 24.38 7.46
N LEU A 67 6.77 23.67 6.45
CA LEU A 67 8.20 23.46 6.28
C LEU A 67 8.81 24.50 5.34
N GLN A 68 8.18 24.77 4.20
CA GLN A 68 8.77 25.61 3.15
C GLN A 68 8.68 27.12 3.44
N GLU A 69 7.65 27.59 4.14
CA GLU A 69 7.45 29.03 4.42
C GLU A 69 7.93 29.44 5.82
N ASN A 70 8.36 28.48 6.64
CA ASN A 70 8.79 28.75 8.01
C ASN A 70 10.19 29.38 8.04
N ARG A 71 10.23 30.71 8.13
CA ARG A 71 11.48 31.48 8.19
C ARG A 71 12.42 31.07 9.32
N SER A 72 11.90 30.59 10.45
CA SER A 72 12.76 30.11 11.54
C SER A 72 13.46 28.82 11.16
N LEU A 73 12.78 27.92 10.44
CA LEU A 73 13.35 26.68 9.95
C LEU A 73 14.39 26.95 8.87
N LEU A 74 14.06 27.78 7.88
CA LEU A 74 14.99 28.15 6.80
C LEU A 74 16.29 28.75 7.36
N ASN A 75 16.19 29.75 8.25
CA ASN A 75 17.38 30.35 8.88
C ASN A 75 18.21 29.33 9.67
N ALA A 76 17.55 28.37 10.35
CA ALA A 76 18.24 27.34 11.12
C ALA A 76 18.96 26.33 10.21
N LEU A 77 18.37 25.98 9.07
CA LEU A 77 18.97 25.13 8.05
C LEU A 77 20.13 25.82 7.33
N GLU A 78 19.97 27.08 6.91
CA GLU A 78 21.02 27.87 6.25
C GLU A 78 22.24 28.09 7.14
N SER A 79 22.03 28.21 8.46
CA SER A 79 23.11 28.34 9.44
C SER A 79 23.67 27.01 9.96
N GLU A 80 23.15 25.88 9.45
CA GLU A 80 23.47 24.51 9.90
C GLU A 80 23.39 24.33 11.43
N ASN A 81 22.53 25.12 12.09
CA ASN A 81 22.43 25.14 13.54
C ASN A 81 21.50 24.04 14.04
N LEU A 82 22.07 22.86 14.29
CA LEU A 82 21.34 21.66 14.73
C LEU A 82 20.43 21.90 15.95
N VAL A 83 20.86 22.74 16.91
CA VAL A 83 20.07 23.05 18.11
C VAL A 83 18.81 23.84 17.73
N GLU A 84 18.95 24.82 16.84
CA GLU A 84 17.82 25.60 16.34
C GLU A 84 16.91 24.76 15.43
N ILE A 85 17.47 23.87 14.60
CA ILE A 85 16.69 22.94 13.77
C ILE A 85 15.81 22.07 14.66
N GLN A 86 16.35 21.49 15.74
CA GLN A 86 15.56 20.70 16.69
C GLN A 86 14.50 21.54 17.40
N ARG A 87 14.84 22.75 17.84
CA ARG A 87 13.91 23.65 18.54
C ARG A 87 12.73 24.05 17.64
N VAL A 88 13.00 24.40 16.38
CA VAL A 88 11.97 24.77 15.41
C VAL A 88 11.17 23.55 14.97
N GLY A 89 11.82 22.41 14.75
CA GLY A 89 11.17 21.14 14.45
C GLY A 89 10.15 20.74 15.51
N ASN A 90 10.51 20.82 16.80
CA ASN A 90 9.57 20.55 17.90
C ASN A 90 8.34 21.47 17.85
N LYS A 91 8.54 22.76 17.56
CA LYS A 91 7.43 23.72 17.43
C LYS A 91 6.51 23.37 16.25
N ILE A 92 7.08 22.95 15.12
CA ILE A 92 6.30 22.49 13.96
C ILE A 92 5.52 21.22 14.33
N ASN A 93 6.13 20.29 15.08
CA ASN A 93 5.42 19.11 15.55
C ASN A 93 4.28 19.45 16.51
N GLU A 94 4.47 20.38 17.45
CA GLU A 94 3.39 20.88 18.33
C GLU A 94 2.22 21.49 17.52
N GLU A 95 2.51 22.16 16.40
CA GLU A 95 1.48 22.69 15.50
C GLU A 95 0.75 21.57 14.74
N LEU A 96 1.46 20.50 14.39
CA LEU A 96 0.93 19.32 13.72
C LEU A 96 0.20 18.34 14.66
N GLU A 97 0.40 18.41 15.97
CA GLU A 97 -0.32 17.55 16.94
C GLU A 97 -1.84 17.73 16.86
N SER A 98 -2.33 18.89 16.39
CA SER A 98 -3.75 19.13 16.13
C SER A 98 -4.22 18.70 14.74
N GLU A 99 -3.30 18.39 13.82
CA GLU A 99 -3.60 18.01 12.45
C GLU A 99 -3.64 16.49 12.32
N PRO A 100 -4.80 15.88 11.99
CA PRO A 100 -4.90 14.43 11.93
C PRO A 100 -4.09 13.82 10.77
N ALA A 101 -3.68 14.64 9.80
CA ALA A 101 -3.02 14.21 8.57
C ALA A 101 -1.55 13.80 8.74
N VAL A 102 -0.90 14.13 9.85
CA VAL A 102 0.53 13.87 10.06
C VAL A 102 0.79 13.35 11.46
N ASP A 103 1.36 12.14 11.57
CA ASP A 103 1.80 11.56 12.85
C ASP A 103 3.30 11.79 13.09
N ARG A 104 4.04 12.11 12.03
CA ARG A 104 5.50 12.18 12.07
C ARG A 104 6.05 13.21 11.09
N VAL A 105 7.09 13.92 11.53
CA VAL A 105 7.91 14.80 10.69
C VAL A 105 9.37 14.39 10.84
N ASP A 106 10.05 14.21 9.71
CA ASP A 106 11.50 14.05 9.63
C ASP A 106 12.11 15.20 8.82
N LEU A 107 13.28 15.70 9.25
CA LEU A 107 14.12 16.58 8.45
C LEU A 107 15.46 15.90 8.17
N ILE A 108 15.80 15.83 6.90
CA ILE A 108 16.95 15.07 6.39
C ILE A 108 17.81 16.04 5.58
N LEU A 109 19.09 16.15 5.91
CA LEU A 109 20.02 16.97 5.14
C LEU A 109 20.37 16.35 3.78
N PRO A 110 20.92 17.12 2.82
CA PRO A 110 21.31 16.61 1.50
C PRO A 110 22.34 15.47 1.53
N ASP A 111 23.10 15.33 2.63
CA ASP A 111 24.03 14.22 2.86
C ASP A 111 23.33 12.93 3.35
N GLY A 112 22.01 12.95 3.51
CA GLY A 112 21.19 11.86 4.04
C GLY A 112 21.11 11.80 5.57
N SER A 113 21.69 12.76 6.29
CA SER A 113 21.68 12.81 7.74
C SER A 113 20.30 13.24 8.27
N LEU A 114 19.68 12.39 9.10
CA LEU A 114 18.45 12.73 9.83
C LEU A 114 18.80 13.69 10.97
N VAL A 115 18.46 14.97 10.82
CA VAL A 115 18.77 16.03 11.80
C VAL A 115 17.64 16.32 12.78
N TYR A 116 16.41 15.96 12.40
CA TYR A 116 15.23 16.04 13.26
C TYR A 116 14.26 14.91 12.92
N SER A 117 13.59 14.39 13.95
CA SER A 117 12.46 13.48 13.81
C SER A 117 11.54 13.66 15.01
N SER A 118 10.23 13.74 14.77
CA SER A 118 9.25 13.73 15.86
C SER A 118 8.93 12.33 16.39
N GLN A 119 9.51 11.28 15.78
CA GLN A 119 9.33 9.92 16.27
C GLN A 119 9.82 9.80 17.72
N THR A 120 8.97 9.26 18.59
CA THR A 120 9.33 8.98 19.99
C THR A 120 10.21 7.72 20.07
N ALA A 121 11.48 7.84 19.71
CA ALA A 121 12.47 6.78 19.76
C ALA A 121 13.82 7.30 20.29
N VAL A 122 14.55 6.44 21.01
CA VAL A 122 15.90 6.79 21.52
C VAL A 122 16.88 7.03 20.37
N PHE A 123 16.73 6.27 19.28
CA PHE A 123 17.50 6.41 18.05
C PHE A 123 16.54 6.39 16.86
N PRO A 124 15.99 7.56 16.48
CA PRO A 124 15.08 7.64 15.34
C PRO A 124 15.82 7.26 14.05
N SER A 125 15.09 6.67 13.11
CA SER A 125 15.61 6.33 11.80
C SER A 125 14.64 6.82 10.75
N SER A 126 15.13 7.41 9.65
CA SER A 126 14.28 7.94 8.58
C SER A 126 13.24 6.92 8.13
N ILE A 127 12.03 7.42 7.86
CA ILE A 127 10.92 6.61 7.35
C ILE A 127 11.05 6.26 5.87
N ILE A 128 11.89 7.01 5.15
CA ILE A 128 12.26 6.75 3.76
C ILE A 128 13.69 6.21 3.67
N SER A 129 13.98 5.48 2.59
CA SER A 129 15.32 4.90 2.38
C SER A 129 16.30 5.90 1.78
N ASN A 130 17.61 5.67 1.93
CA ASN A 130 18.65 6.53 1.32
C ASN A 130 18.53 6.63 -0.20
N ALA A 131 18.10 5.56 -0.88
CA ALA A 131 17.88 5.59 -2.33
C ALA A 131 16.74 6.53 -2.73
N VAL A 132 15.73 6.67 -1.86
CA VAL A 132 14.62 7.60 -2.05
C VAL A 132 15.08 9.03 -1.80
N ILE A 133 15.90 9.24 -0.78
CA ILE A 133 16.48 10.56 -0.47
C ILE A 133 17.31 11.04 -1.68
N GLU A 134 18.19 10.19 -2.21
CA GLU A 134 19.01 10.49 -3.39
C GLU A 134 18.16 10.83 -4.62
N ASP A 135 17.13 10.02 -4.92
CA ASP A 135 16.24 10.24 -6.06
C ASP A 135 15.46 11.56 -5.97
N VAL A 136 14.98 11.93 -4.77
CA VAL A 136 14.29 13.22 -4.56
C VAL A 136 15.25 14.40 -4.71
N LEU A 137 16.48 14.28 -4.21
CA LEU A 137 17.48 15.33 -4.33
C LEU A 137 17.99 15.50 -5.77
N GLU A 138 18.04 14.43 -6.56
CA GLU A 138 18.46 14.48 -7.97
C GLU A 138 17.34 14.93 -8.92
N SER A 139 16.11 14.46 -8.69
CA SER A 139 14.97 14.75 -9.58
C SER A 139 14.21 16.01 -9.19
N GLU A 140 14.36 16.48 -7.94
CA GLU A 140 13.55 17.53 -7.32
C GLU A 140 12.05 17.21 -7.28
N ILE A 141 11.68 15.95 -7.52
CA ILE A 141 10.29 15.48 -7.50
C ILE A 141 9.94 15.02 -6.09
N PRO A 142 8.81 15.47 -5.51
CA PRO A 142 8.35 14.97 -4.22
C PRO A 142 8.16 13.46 -4.21
N VAL A 143 8.58 12.83 -3.12
CA VAL A 143 8.33 11.41 -2.87
C VAL A 143 6.94 11.23 -2.28
N ARG A 144 6.21 10.22 -2.78
CA ARG A 144 4.86 9.88 -2.33
C ARG A 144 4.70 8.36 -2.29
N GLY A 145 4.18 7.81 -1.20
CA GLY A 145 3.86 6.38 -1.15
C GLY A 145 3.88 5.77 0.24
N VAL A 146 4.41 4.54 0.35
CA VAL A 146 4.50 3.79 1.60
C VAL A 146 5.95 3.64 2.02
N GLY A 147 6.28 4.18 3.20
CA GLY A 147 7.60 4.10 3.81
C GLY A 147 7.69 3.08 4.92
N ASN A 148 8.93 2.70 5.24
CA ASN A 148 9.25 1.84 6.37
C ASN A 148 10.55 2.28 7.01
N ASP A 149 10.50 2.53 8.31
CA ASP A 149 11.71 2.78 9.07
C ASP A 149 12.47 1.49 9.41
N LYS A 150 13.65 1.62 10.03
CA LYS A 150 14.47 0.47 10.44
C LYS A 150 13.81 -0.38 11.52
N GLN A 151 12.85 0.18 12.25
CA GLN A 151 12.08 -0.47 13.30
C GLN A 151 10.84 -1.19 12.75
N ARG A 152 10.60 -1.08 11.43
CA ARG A 152 9.47 -1.65 10.67
C ARG A 152 8.14 -0.99 10.96
N ASN A 153 8.16 0.27 11.37
CA ASN A 153 6.95 1.08 11.37
C ASN A 153 6.63 1.45 9.93
N THR A 154 5.46 1.05 9.46
CA THR A 154 4.98 1.32 8.10
C THR A 154 4.08 2.56 8.13
N ALA A 155 4.31 3.49 7.22
CA ALA A 155 3.52 4.72 7.12
C ALA A 155 3.25 5.09 5.66
N LEU A 156 2.21 5.88 5.45
CA LEU A 156 2.14 6.73 4.27
C LEU A 156 3.13 7.87 4.42
N VAL A 157 3.78 8.24 3.32
CA VAL A 157 4.79 9.30 3.34
C VAL A 157 4.57 10.29 2.21
N TYR A 158 4.85 11.55 2.53
CA TYR A 158 5.02 12.64 1.59
C TYR A 158 6.32 13.35 1.91
N GLY A 159 7.26 13.40 0.97
CA GLY A 159 8.54 14.08 1.18
C GLY A 159 8.83 15.09 0.08
N THR A 160 9.34 16.25 0.45
CA THR A 160 9.57 17.36 -0.46
C THR A 160 10.86 18.11 -0.12
N PRO A 161 11.64 18.54 -1.12
CA PRO A 161 12.78 19.40 -0.89
C PRO A 161 12.36 20.74 -0.26
N ILE A 162 13.17 21.21 0.67
CA ILE A 162 13.10 22.52 1.32
C ILE A 162 14.18 23.38 0.69
N TYR A 163 13.78 24.48 0.07
CA TYR A 163 14.68 25.36 -0.65
C TYR A 163 15.07 26.59 0.18
N GLY A 164 16.33 27.01 0.06
CA GLY A 164 16.80 28.29 0.56
C GLY A 164 16.41 29.45 -0.36
N ASP A 165 16.65 30.68 0.11
CA ASP A 165 16.35 31.88 -0.68
C ASP A 165 17.20 31.96 -1.98
N ASP A 166 18.32 31.23 -2.05
CA ASP A 166 19.18 31.11 -3.23
C ASP A 166 18.75 29.99 -4.21
N GLY A 167 17.69 29.24 -3.88
CA GLY A 167 17.20 28.10 -4.64
C GLY A 167 17.95 26.79 -4.40
N SER A 168 18.93 26.75 -3.50
CA SER A 168 19.60 25.50 -3.11
C SER A 168 18.70 24.65 -2.21
N ILE A 169 18.84 23.32 -2.29
CA ILE A 169 18.14 22.40 -1.39
C ILE A 169 18.86 22.41 -0.04
N LEU A 170 18.18 22.89 0.99
CA LEU A 170 18.69 22.94 2.36
C LEU A 170 18.45 21.63 3.12
N ALA A 171 17.32 20.98 2.84
CA ALA A 171 16.93 19.72 3.46
C ALA A 171 15.80 19.06 2.66
N LEU A 172 15.49 17.82 2.99
CA LEU A 172 14.29 17.09 2.63
C LEU A 172 13.39 17.03 3.87
N GLY A 173 12.20 17.60 3.76
CA GLY A 173 11.15 17.47 4.76
C GLY A 173 10.25 16.30 4.43
N VAL A 174 10.01 15.40 5.40
CA VAL A 174 9.18 14.21 5.19
C VAL A 174 8.08 14.16 6.24
N PHE A 175 6.84 14.14 5.78
CA PHE A 175 5.68 13.81 6.59
C PHE A 175 5.39 12.31 6.52
N GLY A 176 4.98 11.76 7.67
CA GLY A 176 4.55 10.39 7.82
C GLY A 176 3.20 10.32 8.52
N LEU A 177 2.33 9.45 8.03
CA LEU A 177 1.04 9.11 8.63
C LEU A 177 0.98 7.59 8.83
N ASP A 178 0.61 7.14 10.03
CA ASP A 178 0.51 5.71 10.33
C ASP A 178 -0.44 5.04 9.32
N ILE A 179 0.07 3.99 8.68
CA ILE A 179 -0.67 3.26 7.64
C ILE A 179 -2.00 2.71 8.16
N SER A 180 -2.11 2.49 9.47
CA SER A 180 -3.31 2.00 10.14
C SER A 180 -4.53 2.89 9.86
N ARG A 181 -4.36 4.21 9.70
CA ARG A 181 -5.47 5.10 9.33
C ARG A 181 -6.03 4.75 7.95
N ALA A 182 -5.17 4.56 6.96
CA ALA A 182 -5.58 4.14 5.62
C ALA A 182 -6.23 2.75 5.63
N LEU A 183 -5.76 1.84 6.49
CA LEU A 183 -6.37 0.52 6.64
C LEU A 183 -7.76 0.58 7.26
N LEU A 184 -7.97 1.43 8.28
CA LEU A 184 -9.28 1.62 8.90
C LEU A 184 -10.28 2.20 7.91
N GLU A 185 -9.91 3.23 7.13
CA GLU A 185 -10.78 3.76 6.07
C GLU A 185 -11.10 2.69 5.01
N PHE A 186 -10.12 1.86 4.65
CA PHE A 186 -10.33 0.78 3.69
C PHE A 186 -11.23 -0.35 4.25
N GLU A 187 -11.13 -0.66 5.54
CA GLU A 187 -12.03 -1.59 6.24
C GLU A 187 -13.47 -1.04 6.28
N GLU A 188 -13.65 0.23 6.64
CA GLU A 188 -14.97 0.86 6.72
C GLU A 188 -15.73 0.82 5.39
N VAL A 189 -15.02 0.99 4.27
CA VAL A 189 -15.63 0.94 2.93
C VAL A 189 -15.87 -0.50 2.46
N ASN A 190 -14.99 -1.45 2.78
CA ASN A 190 -15.08 -2.83 2.28
C ASN A 190 -15.83 -3.81 3.21
N PHE A 191 -16.06 -3.44 4.46
CA PHE A 191 -16.63 -4.30 5.51
C PHE A 191 -15.87 -5.62 5.64
N ALA A 192 -14.53 -5.54 5.71
CA ALA A 192 -13.64 -6.69 5.73
C ALA A 192 -12.41 -6.42 6.60
N SER A 193 -11.83 -7.48 7.19
CA SER A 193 -10.59 -7.35 7.95
C SER A 193 -9.44 -7.08 6.99
N VAL A 194 -8.63 -6.08 7.30
CA VAL A 194 -7.54 -5.62 6.44
C VAL A 194 -6.21 -5.79 7.15
N VAL A 195 -5.24 -6.41 6.47
CA VAL A 195 -3.90 -6.60 7.04
C VAL A 195 -2.83 -6.38 5.98
N ILE A 196 -1.78 -5.66 6.33
CA ILE A 196 -0.55 -5.58 5.55
C ILE A 196 0.45 -6.56 6.14
N VAL A 197 0.98 -7.45 5.29
CA VAL A 197 2.09 -8.33 5.61
C VAL A 197 3.28 -8.05 4.73
N ASN A 198 4.49 -8.27 5.22
CA ASN A 198 5.67 -8.22 4.38
C ASN A 198 5.75 -9.45 3.47
N ARG A 199 6.77 -9.50 2.61
CA ARG A 199 7.02 -10.61 1.66
C ARG A 199 7.21 -11.99 2.33
N ARG A 200 7.41 -12.04 3.66
CA ARG A 200 7.59 -13.27 4.45
C ARG A 200 6.35 -13.60 5.30
N GLY A 201 5.23 -12.91 5.09
CA GLY A 201 3.99 -13.14 5.84
C GLY A 201 4.01 -12.61 7.28
N ARG A 202 4.94 -11.73 7.64
CA ARG A 202 4.90 -11.07 8.96
C ARG A 202 4.02 -9.83 8.86
N VAL A 203 3.10 -9.69 9.81
CA VAL A 203 2.23 -8.51 9.93
C VAL A 203 3.08 -7.25 10.09
N LEU A 204 2.76 -6.23 9.30
CA LEU A 204 3.27 -4.87 9.39
C LEU A 204 2.23 -3.97 10.06
N ALA A 205 0.96 -4.09 9.64
CA ALA A 205 -0.18 -3.38 10.22
C ALA A 205 -1.47 -4.17 9.97
N ALA A 206 -2.47 -4.05 10.83
CA ALA A 206 -3.73 -4.77 10.72
C ALA A 206 -4.87 -3.96 11.35
N THR A 207 -6.10 -4.22 10.90
CA THR A 207 -7.31 -3.70 11.52
C THR A 207 -8.12 -4.80 12.20
N GLY A 208 -8.90 -4.41 13.21
CA GLY A 208 -9.82 -5.30 13.92
C GLY A 208 -9.14 -6.48 14.63
N GLU A 209 -9.82 -7.63 14.66
CA GLU A 209 -9.27 -8.89 15.13
C GLU A 209 -8.31 -9.43 14.06
N ASN A 210 -7.05 -9.69 14.42
CA ASN A 210 -6.01 -10.09 13.47
C ASN A 210 -6.27 -11.50 12.89
N LEU A 211 -7.16 -11.59 11.91
CA LEU A 211 -7.55 -12.83 11.24
C LEU A 211 -6.35 -13.51 10.53
N TRP A 212 -5.28 -12.76 10.28
CA TRP A 212 -4.04 -13.30 9.74
C TRP A 212 -3.45 -14.42 10.58
N ASP A 213 -3.43 -14.26 11.92
CA ASP A 213 -2.80 -15.24 12.80
C ASP A 213 -3.52 -16.60 12.75
N ARG A 214 -4.82 -16.59 12.43
CA ARG A 214 -5.63 -17.79 12.26
C ARG A 214 -5.53 -18.40 10.87
N TYR A 215 -5.47 -17.57 9.82
CA TYR A 215 -5.60 -18.03 8.43
C TYR A 215 -4.31 -17.99 7.61
N SER A 216 -3.19 -17.53 8.17
CA SER A 216 -1.93 -17.37 7.44
C SER A 216 -1.45 -18.63 6.72
N ASP A 217 -1.69 -19.82 7.30
CA ASP A 217 -1.32 -21.11 6.68
C ASP A 217 -2.21 -21.51 5.50
N LEU A 218 -3.39 -20.91 5.37
CA LEU A 218 -4.37 -21.18 4.31
C LEU A 218 -4.29 -20.18 3.15
N ILE A 219 -3.61 -19.04 3.35
CA ILE A 219 -3.59 -17.92 2.42
C ILE A 219 -2.27 -17.92 1.65
N ASP A 220 -2.32 -18.08 0.33
CA ASP A 220 -1.14 -17.91 -0.51
C ASP A 220 -0.88 -16.43 -0.80
N ILE A 221 0.24 -15.90 -0.31
CA ILE A 221 0.68 -14.51 -0.53
C ILE A 221 1.78 -14.37 -1.60
N SER A 222 2.21 -15.48 -2.19
CA SER A 222 3.27 -15.49 -3.19
C SER A 222 2.83 -14.77 -4.48
N GLU A 223 1.60 -15.00 -4.90
CA GLU A 223 0.96 -14.34 -6.03
C GLU A 223 0.35 -12.99 -5.63
N ALA A 224 0.80 -11.92 -6.28
CA ALA A 224 0.13 -10.61 -6.20
C ALA A 224 -1.14 -10.62 -7.06
N ASN A 225 -2.10 -9.77 -6.72
CA ASN A 225 -3.35 -9.62 -7.48
C ASN A 225 -4.09 -10.95 -7.59
N ASN A 226 -4.32 -11.59 -6.44
CA ASN A 226 -4.97 -12.89 -6.36
C ASN A 226 -6.28 -12.78 -5.55
N LEU A 227 -7.29 -13.52 -5.98
CA LEU A 227 -8.54 -13.75 -5.26
C LEU A 227 -8.60 -15.24 -4.95
N GLN A 228 -8.69 -15.56 -3.67
CA GLN A 228 -8.72 -16.92 -3.18
C GLN A 228 -9.90 -17.10 -2.22
N THR A 229 -10.41 -18.32 -2.15
CA THR A 229 -11.43 -18.72 -1.19
C THR A 229 -10.81 -19.74 -0.26
N ILE A 230 -10.88 -19.46 1.05
CA ILE A 230 -10.44 -20.38 2.10
C ILE A 230 -11.67 -20.88 2.87
N GLU A 231 -11.60 -22.10 3.38
CA GLU A 231 -12.62 -22.69 4.24
C GLU A 231 -12.00 -22.98 5.61
N ASP A 232 -12.67 -22.56 6.68
CA ASP A 232 -12.29 -22.90 8.05
C ASP A 232 -13.54 -23.20 8.89
N GLU A 233 -13.58 -24.40 9.48
CA GLU A 233 -14.69 -24.88 10.33
C GLU A 233 -16.10 -24.73 9.68
N GLY A 234 -16.19 -24.92 8.35
CA GLY A 234 -17.43 -24.80 7.60
C GLY A 234 -17.87 -23.36 7.28
N ARG A 235 -17.00 -22.37 7.55
CA ARG A 235 -17.16 -20.98 7.09
C ARG A 235 -16.24 -20.72 5.90
N TYR A 236 -16.72 -19.94 4.95
CA TYR A 236 -15.97 -19.59 3.76
C TYR A 236 -15.51 -18.14 3.84
N PHE A 237 -14.27 -17.86 3.45
CA PHE A 237 -13.73 -16.51 3.39
C PHE A 237 -13.16 -16.25 2.00
N SER A 238 -13.46 -15.07 1.47
CA SER A 238 -12.80 -14.53 0.29
C SER A 238 -11.63 -13.67 0.74
N VAL A 239 -10.45 -13.96 0.18
CA VAL A 239 -9.22 -13.25 0.48
C VAL A 239 -8.68 -12.64 -0.81
N ILE A 240 -8.49 -11.33 -0.81
CA ILE A 240 -7.90 -10.59 -1.92
C ILE A 240 -6.50 -10.14 -1.51
N VAL A 241 -5.52 -10.47 -2.34
CA VAL A 241 -4.10 -10.16 -2.13
C VAL A 241 -3.69 -9.07 -3.11
N LEU A 242 -3.50 -7.85 -2.61
CA LEU A 242 -3.05 -6.70 -3.38
C LEU A 242 -1.56 -6.40 -3.10
N PRO A 243 -0.78 -6.00 -4.12
CA PRO A 243 0.60 -5.57 -3.91
C PRO A 243 0.61 -4.24 -3.14
N GLN A 244 1.54 -4.13 -2.19
CA GLN A 244 1.89 -2.84 -1.58
C GLN A 244 3.30 -2.45 -1.99
N THR A 245 3.37 -1.33 -2.71
CA THR A 245 4.62 -0.78 -3.24
C THR A 245 5.08 0.41 -2.43
N ALA A 246 6.40 0.50 -2.27
CA ALA A 246 7.14 1.64 -1.78
C ALA A 246 7.01 2.82 -2.73
N GLU A 247 7.56 3.94 -2.31
CA GLU A 247 7.52 5.23 -2.98
C GLU A 247 8.20 5.24 -4.36
N LEU A 248 9.16 4.34 -4.60
CA LEU A 248 9.83 4.12 -5.90
C LEU A 248 9.41 2.82 -6.60
N GLY A 249 8.23 2.29 -6.27
CA GLY A 249 7.69 1.08 -6.91
C GLY A 249 8.30 -0.25 -6.44
N GLY A 250 9.22 -0.23 -5.47
CA GLY A 250 9.72 -1.45 -4.81
C GLY A 250 8.60 -2.15 -4.01
N LEU A 251 8.60 -3.48 -3.90
CA LEU A 251 7.55 -4.18 -3.14
C LEU A 251 7.81 -4.12 -1.63
N VAL A 252 6.94 -3.42 -0.89
CA VAL A 252 6.90 -3.38 0.58
C VAL A 252 6.31 -4.67 1.14
N GLY A 253 5.16 -5.07 0.59
CA GLY A 253 4.38 -6.16 1.16
C GLY A 253 3.14 -6.50 0.35
N ARG A 254 2.19 -7.13 1.02
CA ARG A 254 0.86 -7.48 0.51
C ARG A 254 -0.18 -6.91 1.44
N LEU A 255 -1.17 -6.26 0.86
CA LEU A 255 -2.41 -5.91 1.54
C LEU A 255 -3.40 -7.03 1.29
N LEU A 256 -3.97 -7.51 2.38
CA LEU A 256 -4.92 -8.60 2.40
C LEU A 256 -6.25 -8.03 2.86
N ASN A 257 -7.28 -8.29 2.06
CA ASN A 257 -8.67 -8.03 2.43
C ASN A 257 -9.34 -9.39 2.65
N ILE A 258 -9.72 -9.67 3.90
CA ILE A 258 -10.27 -10.96 4.34
C ILE A 258 -11.74 -10.74 4.73
N ARG A 259 -12.65 -11.37 3.97
CA ARG A 259 -14.10 -11.21 4.15
C ARG A 259 -14.80 -12.55 4.22
N GLU A 260 -15.63 -12.76 5.22
CA GLU A 260 -16.52 -13.93 5.31
C GLU A 260 -17.58 -13.88 4.20
N VAL A 261 -17.81 -15.03 3.54
CA VAL A 261 -18.80 -15.20 2.48
C VAL A 261 -19.83 -16.22 2.96
N LYS A 262 -21.10 -15.87 2.81
CA LYS A 262 -22.24 -16.74 3.16
C LYS A 262 -22.58 -17.73 2.06
#